data_AF-A0A960WL29-F1
#
_entry.id   AF-A0A960WL29-F1
#
_cell.length_a   1.000
_cell.length_b   1.000
_cell.length_c   1.000
_cell.angle_alpha   90.00
_cell.angle_beta   90.00
_cell.angle_gamma   90.00
#
_symmetry.space_group_name_H-M   'P 1'
#
loop_
_entity.id
_entity.type
_entity.pdbx_description
1 polymer ?
#
loop_
_entity_poly.entity_id
_entity_poly.type
_entity_poly.pdbx_seq_one_letter_code
_entity_poly.pdbx_strand_id
1 'polypeptide(L)'
;MYSLQPLRFSLVPLALLSMLGEGCSGKAPESVAGATETMMEEWPEFERFEALFHEVSGLIETGRHAEVLMHRSRLLEAAWAVNLRTLPTGANKGETLRQLLGDLVSKVNCLAVPSIDETVVSEVISSMKPIVAEINRASGSRKSG
;
A
#
# COMPACT_ATOMS: atom_id res chain seq x y z
N MET A 1 49.47 -9.62 18.98
CA MET A 1 49.20 -9.53 17.54
C MET A 1 47.71 -9.31 17.33
N TYR A 2 47.27 -8.07 17.14
CA TYR A 2 46.06 -7.72 16.36
C TYR A 2 46.30 -6.33 15.77
N SER A 3 46.16 -6.25 14.45
CA SER A 3 46.45 -5.10 13.60
C SER A 3 45.20 -4.22 13.53
N LEU A 4 45.31 -2.94 13.90
CA LEU A 4 44.26 -1.93 13.71
C LEU A 4 44.47 -1.27 12.34
N GLN A 5 43.59 -1.58 11.39
CA GLN A 5 43.56 -0.88 10.10
C GLN A 5 42.68 0.39 10.20
N PRO A 6 43.05 1.48 9.51
CA PRO A 6 42.28 2.73 9.53
C PRO A 6 41.05 2.65 8.63
N LEU A 7 39.89 3.00 9.20
CA LEU A 7 38.64 3.26 8.49
C LEU A 7 38.81 4.50 7.59
N ARG A 8 38.74 4.28 6.27
CA ARG A 8 38.66 5.35 5.27
C ARG A 8 37.24 5.92 5.28
N PHE A 9 37.08 7.12 5.84
CA PHE A 9 35.89 7.94 5.65
C PHE A 9 35.88 8.47 4.21
N SER A 10 34.97 7.94 3.39
CA SER A 10 34.66 8.52 2.08
C SER A 10 33.67 9.66 2.27
N LEU A 11 34.12 10.89 2.02
CA LEU A 11 33.32 12.11 1.98
C LEU A 11 32.46 12.08 0.70
N VAL A 12 31.15 11.97 0.86
CA VAL A 12 30.19 12.22 -0.22
C VAL A 12 29.96 13.73 -0.30
N PRO A 13 30.28 14.41 -1.41
CA PRO A 13 29.86 15.80 -1.58
C PRO A 13 28.37 15.84 -1.94
N LEU A 14 27.60 16.53 -1.09
CA LEU A 14 26.27 17.06 -1.44
C LEU A 14 26.41 17.99 -2.65
N ALA A 15 25.85 17.58 -3.78
CA ALA A 15 25.52 18.50 -4.86
C ALA A 15 24.02 18.79 -4.80
N LEU A 16 23.68 19.94 -4.19
CA LEU A 16 22.43 20.64 -4.42
C LEU A 16 22.29 20.92 -5.92
N LEU A 17 21.18 20.53 -6.53
CA LEU A 17 20.66 21.25 -7.70
C LEU A 17 19.24 21.73 -7.40
N SER A 18 19.14 23.04 -7.35
CA SER A 18 17.94 23.84 -7.09
C SER A 18 17.13 24.05 -8.38
N MET A 19 15.81 23.92 -8.25
CA MET A 19 14.76 24.85 -8.70
C MET A 19 14.44 25.03 -10.20
N LEU A 20 13.16 25.40 -10.40
CA LEU A 20 12.44 25.90 -11.60
C LEU A 20 11.98 24.83 -12.60
N GLY A 21 10.73 24.81 -13.07
CA GLY A 21 9.58 25.68 -12.90
C GLY A 21 8.40 25.14 -13.73
N GLU A 22 7.21 25.71 -13.51
CA GLU A 22 5.99 25.50 -14.29
C GLU A 22 6.21 25.70 -15.80
N GLY A 23 5.57 24.87 -16.63
CA GLY A 23 5.52 25.05 -18.07
C GLY A 23 4.58 24.07 -18.77
N CYS A 24 3.44 24.57 -19.23
CA CYS A 24 2.53 23.88 -20.15
C CYS A 24 3.19 23.64 -21.52
N SER A 25 2.86 22.48 -22.11
CA SER A 25 2.97 22.12 -23.53
C SER A 25 4.38 21.98 -24.13
N GLY A 26 4.77 20.73 -24.37
CA GLY A 26 5.94 20.37 -25.16
C GLY A 26 5.84 18.91 -25.60
N LYS A 27 5.18 18.68 -26.73
CA LYS A 27 5.01 17.39 -27.41
C LYS A 27 6.38 16.90 -27.90
N ALA A 28 6.79 15.69 -27.50
CA ALA A 28 7.89 14.95 -28.12
C ALA A 28 7.37 13.57 -28.56
N PRO A 29 7.56 13.15 -29.83
CA PRO A 29 6.99 11.92 -30.36
C PRO A 29 7.92 10.71 -30.18
N GLU A 30 7.26 9.55 -30.12
CA GLU A 30 7.70 8.18 -30.45
C GLU A 30 9.01 7.66 -29.85
N SER A 31 8.85 6.81 -28.84
CA SER A 31 9.55 5.54 -28.82
C SER A 31 8.52 4.42 -28.81
N VAL A 32 8.36 3.78 -29.97
CA VAL A 32 7.67 2.50 -30.15
C VAL A 32 8.56 1.43 -29.49
N ALA A 33 8.54 1.39 -28.18
CA ALA A 33 8.86 0.18 -27.45
C ALA A 33 7.53 -0.50 -27.23
N GLY A 34 7.30 -1.60 -27.95
CA GLY A 34 6.23 -2.54 -27.63
C GLY A 34 6.40 -2.92 -26.16
N ALA A 35 5.65 -2.22 -25.29
CA ALA A 35 5.43 -2.65 -23.94
C ALA A 35 4.66 -3.96 -24.11
N THR A 36 5.37 -5.07 -24.00
CA THR A 36 4.75 -6.30 -23.57
C THR A 36 4.08 -5.92 -22.25
N GLU A 37 2.79 -5.60 -22.31
CA GLU A 37 1.93 -5.51 -21.15
C GLU A 37 1.98 -6.90 -20.57
N THR A 38 2.94 -7.11 -19.66
CA THR A 38 2.93 -8.25 -18.77
C THR A 38 1.64 -8.07 -17.98
N MET A 39 0.55 -8.63 -18.50
CA MET A 39 -0.75 -8.65 -17.85
C MET A 39 -0.48 -9.17 -16.45
N MET A 40 -0.54 -8.27 -15.49
CA MET A 40 -0.26 -8.66 -14.12
C MET A 40 -1.40 -9.56 -13.70
N GLU A 41 -1.05 -10.75 -13.26
CA GLU A 41 -1.99 -11.73 -12.75
C GLU A 41 -2.80 -11.10 -11.61
N GLU A 42 -4.12 -11.23 -11.67
CA GLU A 42 -5.07 -10.64 -10.72
C GLU A 42 -4.73 -11.06 -9.28
N TRP A 43 -5.05 -10.22 -8.29
CA TRP A 43 -4.90 -10.56 -6.87
C TRP A 43 -6.27 -10.57 -6.18
N PRO A 44 -7.04 -11.67 -6.31
CA PRO A 44 -8.45 -11.68 -5.93
C PRO A 44 -8.70 -11.45 -4.43
N GLU A 45 -7.77 -11.83 -3.57
CA GLU A 45 -7.84 -11.55 -2.14
C GLU A 45 -7.72 -10.05 -1.85
N PHE A 46 -6.74 -9.39 -2.49
CA PHE A 46 -6.55 -7.95 -2.32
C PHE A 46 -7.69 -7.14 -2.93
N GLU A 47 -8.23 -7.56 -4.07
CA GLU A 47 -9.40 -6.90 -4.69
C GLU A 47 -10.66 -7.02 -3.81
N ARG A 48 -10.92 -8.20 -3.24
CA ARG A 48 -12.03 -8.41 -2.31
C ARG A 48 -11.87 -7.55 -1.05
N PHE A 49 -10.66 -7.49 -0.51
CA PHE A 49 -10.35 -6.60 0.60
C PHE A 49 -10.51 -5.13 0.23
N GLU A 50 -9.99 -4.68 -0.91
CA GLU A 50 -10.06 -3.29 -1.39
C GLU A 50 -11.52 -2.84 -1.58
N ALA A 51 -12.36 -3.68 -2.19
CA ALA A 51 -13.78 -3.39 -2.39
C ALA A 51 -14.51 -3.18 -1.06
N LEU A 52 -14.31 -4.08 -0.10
CA LEU A 52 -14.91 -3.97 1.23
C LEU A 52 -14.33 -2.78 2.01
N PHE A 53 -13.03 -2.54 1.91
CA PHE A 53 -12.37 -1.40 2.53
C PHE A 53 -12.90 -0.07 1.99
N HIS A 54 -13.16 0.01 0.68
CA HIS A 54 -13.77 1.18 0.04
C HIS A 54 -15.22 1.41 0.51
N GLU A 55 -16.03 0.35 0.54
CA GLU A 55 -17.41 0.40 1.07
C GLU A 55 -17.43 0.94 2.51
N VAL A 56 -16.60 0.37 3.39
CA VAL A 56 -16.53 0.75 4.80
C VAL A 56 -15.96 2.16 4.98
N SER A 57 -14.98 2.56 4.16
CA SER A 57 -14.47 3.93 4.16
C SER A 57 -15.55 4.95 3.79
N GLY A 58 -16.43 4.62 2.84
CA GLY A 58 -17.57 5.46 2.48
C GLY A 58 -18.59 5.59 3.62
N LEU A 59 -18.79 4.56 4.43
CA LEU A 59 -19.62 4.65 5.65
C LEU A 59 -19.03 5.63 6.67
N ILE A 60 -17.70 5.63 6.84
CA ILE A 60 -17.01 6.59 7.74
C ILE A 60 -17.18 8.02 7.22
N GLU A 61 -16.99 8.24 5.92
CA GLU A 61 -17.11 9.57 5.28
C GLU A 61 -18.55 10.12 5.36
N THR A 62 -19.55 9.26 5.44
CA THR A 62 -20.96 9.63 5.58
C THR A 62 -21.45 9.65 7.04
N GLY A 63 -20.55 9.44 8.01
CA GLY A 63 -20.87 9.47 9.44
C GLY A 63 -21.65 8.25 9.96
N ARG A 64 -21.71 7.16 9.19
CA ARG A 64 -22.46 5.93 9.52
C ARG A 64 -21.61 4.97 10.37
N HIS A 65 -21.06 5.46 11.47
CA HIS A 65 -20.09 4.73 12.32
C HIS A 65 -20.65 3.43 12.92
N ALA A 66 -21.92 3.40 13.30
CA ALA A 66 -22.56 2.18 13.80
C ALA A 66 -22.56 1.05 12.75
N GLU A 67 -22.68 1.39 11.46
CA GLU A 67 -22.67 0.40 10.38
C GLU A 67 -21.25 -0.12 10.11
N VAL A 68 -20.22 0.71 10.30
CA VAL A 68 -18.82 0.29 10.20
C VAL A 68 -18.54 -0.91 11.11
N LEU A 69 -19.11 -0.94 12.31
CA LEU A 69 -18.98 -2.06 13.25
C LEU A 69 -19.60 -3.36 12.71
N MET A 70 -20.66 -3.30 11.90
CA MET A 70 -21.30 -4.47 11.30
C MET A 70 -20.40 -5.14 10.25
N HIS A 71 -19.53 -4.37 9.60
CA HIS A 71 -18.59 -4.87 8.59
C HIS A 71 -17.26 -5.33 9.18
N ARG A 72 -17.02 -5.10 10.47
CA ARG A 72 -15.75 -5.37 11.17
C ARG A 72 -15.23 -6.79 10.94
N SER A 73 -16.06 -7.82 11.17
CA SER A 73 -15.63 -9.22 11.00
C SER A 73 -15.28 -9.53 9.54
N ARG A 74 -16.09 -9.06 8.58
CA ARG A 74 -15.82 -9.25 7.16
C ARG A 74 -14.53 -8.56 6.73
N LEU A 75 -14.26 -7.37 7.28
CA LEU A 75 -13.05 -6.61 6.97
C LEU A 75 -11.79 -7.30 7.53
N LEU A 76 -11.87 -7.82 8.76
CA LEU A 76 -10.81 -8.64 9.37
C LEU A 76 -10.50 -9.87 8.53
N GLU A 77 -11.53 -10.64 8.16
CA GLU A 77 -11.37 -11.86 7.36
C GLU A 77 -10.75 -11.57 5.99
N ALA A 78 -11.26 -10.55 5.28
CA ALA A 78 -10.71 -10.15 3.99
C ALA A 78 -9.25 -9.68 4.11
N ALA A 79 -8.94 -8.90 5.14
CA ALA A 79 -7.57 -8.41 5.34
C ALA A 79 -6.58 -9.53 5.67
N TRP A 80 -6.96 -10.51 6.49
CA TRP A 80 -6.08 -11.66 6.79
C TRP A 80 -5.89 -12.59 5.59
N ALA A 81 -6.82 -12.61 4.63
CA ALA A 81 -6.64 -13.32 3.38
C ALA A 81 -5.53 -12.69 2.51
N VAL A 82 -5.29 -11.38 2.64
CA VAL A 82 -4.22 -10.67 1.92
C VAL A 82 -2.87 -10.96 2.57
N ASN A 83 -2.06 -11.82 1.95
CA ASN A 83 -0.72 -12.11 2.45
C ASN A 83 0.26 -12.48 1.32
N LEU A 84 1.56 -12.57 1.67
CA LEU A 84 2.64 -12.85 0.70
C LEU A 84 2.49 -14.19 -0.04
N ARG A 85 1.72 -15.16 0.49
CA ARG A 85 1.48 -16.46 -0.17
C ARG A 85 0.41 -16.36 -1.24
N THR A 86 -0.51 -15.41 -1.11
CA THR A 86 -1.56 -15.11 -2.10
C THR A 86 -1.09 -14.13 -3.18
N LEU A 87 0.15 -13.65 -3.07
CA LEU A 87 0.69 -12.68 -4.02
C LEU A 87 0.82 -13.32 -5.42
N PRO A 88 0.30 -12.67 -6.48
CA PRO A 88 0.41 -13.19 -7.84
C PRO A 88 1.86 -13.39 -8.28
N THR A 89 2.09 -14.29 -9.23
CA THR A 89 3.46 -14.71 -9.61
C THR A 89 4.29 -13.56 -10.19
N GLY A 90 3.62 -12.57 -10.79
CA GLY A 90 4.24 -11.36 -11.37
C GLY A 90 4.40 -10.18 -10.43
N ALA A 91 3.88 -10.24 -9.20
CA ALA A 91 3.91 -9.11 -8.27
C ALA A 91 5.27 -8.97 -7.55
N ASN A 92 5.65 -7.73 -7.23
CA ASN A 92 6.93 -7.43 -6.60
C ASN A 92 6.97 -7.89 -5.13
N LYS A 93 7.69 -8.99 -4.84
CA LYS A 93 7.89 -9.53 -3.47
C LYS A 93 8.96 -8.80 -2.65
N GLY A 94 9.34 -7.59 -3.07
CA GLY A 94 10.35 -6.75 -2.45
C GLY A 94 10.01 -6.36 -1.01
N GLU A 95 11.03 -5.87 -0.29
CA GLU A 95 10.94 -5.55 1.14
C GLU A 95 9.81 -4.56 1.46
N THR A 96 9.61 -3.57 0.59
CA THR A 96 8.53 -2.58 0.73
C THR A 96 7.14 -3.23 0.81
N LEU A 97 6.83 -4.20 -0.07
CA LEU A 97 5.53 -4.85 -0.04
C LEU A 97 5.35 -5.73 1.20
N ARG A 98 6.43 -6.39 1.67
CA ARG A 98 6.40 -7.16 2.91
C ARG A 98 6.12 -6.27 4.11
N GLN A 99 6.77 -5.11 4.17
CA GLN A 99 6.56 -4.12 5.21
C GLN A 99 5.12 -3.61 5.21
N LEU A 100 4.59 -3.22 4.04
CA LEU A 100 3.22 -2.73 3.91
C LEU A 100 2.17 -3.77 4.33
N LEU A 101 2.38 -5.04 3.98
CA LEU A 101 1.51 -6.12 4.44
C LEU A 101 1.60 -6.34 5.95
N GLY A 102 2.80 -6.20 6.53
CA GLY A 102 2.98 -6.21 7.98
C GLY A 102 2.23 -5.05 8.67
N ASP A 103 2.33 -3.85 8.11
CA ASP A 103 1.65 -2.65 8.61
C ASP A 103 0.12 -2.81 8.51
N LEU A 104 -0.38 -3.34 7.38
CA LEU A 104 -1.79 -3.65 7.20
C LEU A 104 -2.28 -4.63 8.28
N VAL A 105 -1.57 -5.74 8.48
CA VAL A 105 -1.91 -6.74 9.52
C VAL A 105 -1.89 -6.11 10.91
N SER A 106 -0.92 -5.25 11.20
CA SER A 106 -0.84 -4.53 12.49
C SER A 106 -2.09 -3.67 12.72
N LYS A 107 -2.53 -2.89 11.72
CA LYS A 107 -3.75 -2.08 11.79
C LYS A 107 -5.01 -2.90 11.93
N VAL A 108 -5.12 -3.96 11.14
CA VAL A 108 -6.27 -4.86 11.13
C VAL A 108 -6.40 -5.58 12.48
N ASN A 109 -5.29 -5.94 13.12
CA ASN A 109 -5.33 -6.57 14.44
C ASN A 109 -5.87 -5.63 15.54
N CYS A 110 -5.76 -4.30 15.39
CA CYS A 110 -6.46 -3.36 16.28
C CYS A 110 -7.98 -3.54 16.19
N LEU A 111 -8.50 -3.89 15.01
CA LEU A 111 -9.91 -4.23 14.84
C LEU A 111 -10.28 -5.57 15.45
N ALA A 112 -9.36 -6.42 15.92
CA ALA A 112 -9.71 -7.68 16.58
C ALA A 112 -10.04 -7.52 18.08
N VAL A 113 -9.81 -6.34 18.66
CA VAL A 113 -10.02 -6.07 20.10
C VAL A 113 -11.51 -6.15 20.48
N PRO A 114 -11.91 -7.02 21.42
CA PRO A 114 -13.30 -7.09 21.87
C PRO A 114 -13.78 -5.73 22.40
N SER A 115 -15.04 -5.38 22.13
CA SER A 115 -15.66 -4.13 22.62
C SER A 115 -14.93 -2.82 22.26
N ILE A 116 -14.23 -2.81 21.11
CA ILE A 116 -13.66 -1.57 20.55
C ILE A 116 -14.75 -0.55 20.20
N ASP A 117 -14.47 0.71 20.51
CA ASP A 117 -15.36 1.84 20.25
C ASP A 117 -15.46 2.16 18.74
N GLU A 118 -16.63 2.62 18.28
CA GLU A 118 -16.89 2.92 16.86
C GLU A 118 -16.01 4.04 16.30
N THR A 119 -15.65 5.03 17.13
CA THR A 119 -14.74 6.12 16.77
C THR A 119 -13.34 5.56 16.54
N VAL A 120 -12.88 4.70 17.45
CA VAL A 120 -11.57 4.04 17.32
C VAL A 120 -11.53 3.13 16.10
N VAL A 121 -12.59 2.37 15.83
CA VAL A 121 -12.70 1.58 14.59
C VAL A 121 -12.57 2.48 13.35
N SER A 122 -13.25 3.62 13.35
CA SER A 122 -13.23 4.57 12.23
C SER A 122 -11.85 5.21 12.03
N GLU A 123 -11.15 5.54 13.12
CA GLU A 123 -9.78 6.04 13.09
C GLU A 123 -8.80 5.00 12.55
N VAL A 124 -8.90 3.75 13.03
CA VAL A 124 -8.06 2.65 12.55
C VAL A 124 -8.25 2.47 11.05
N ILE A 125 -9.50 2.39 10.57
CA ILE A 125 -9.82 2.21 9.16
C ILE A 125 -9.34 3.39 8.32
N SER A 126 -9.52 4.62 8.79
CA SER A 126 -9.02 5.81 8.11
C SER A 126 -7.49 5.79 8.00
N SER A 127 -6.78 5.30 9.03
CA SER A 127 -5.33 5.18 9.01
C SER A 127 -4.80 4.09 8.06
N MET A 128 -5.64 3.15 7.63
CA MET A 128 -5.26 2.12 6.65
C MET A 128 -5.24 2.64 5.21
N LYS A 129 -5.96 3.72 4.88
CA LYS A 129 -6.04 4.30 3.53
C LYS A 129 -4.68 4.46 2.83
N PRO A 130 -3.65 5.11 3.45
CA PRO A 130 -2.35 5.25 2.80
C PRO A 130 -1.64 3.90 2.59
N ILE A 131 -1.83 2.92 3.48
CA ILE A 131 -1.22 1.59 3.37
C ILE A 131 -1.82 0.83 2.19
N VAL A 132 -3.16 0.82 2.08
CA VAL A 132 -3.87 0.15 0.98
C VAL A 132 -3.50 0.76 -0.37
N ALA A 133 -3.43 2.10 -0.45
CA ALA A 133 -3.01 2.78 -1.67
C ALA A 133 -1.58 2.40 -2.09
N GLU A 134 -0.66 2.28 -1.13
CA GLU A 134 0.72 1.92 -1.43
C GLU A 134 0.87 0.43 -1.77
N ILE A 135 0.10 -0.47 -1.13
CA ILE A 135 0.05 -1.89 -1.52
C ILE A 135 -0.40 -2.01 -2.97
N ASN A 136 -1.44 -1.28 -3.37
CA ASN A 136 -1.94 -1.31 -4.74
C ASN A 136 -0.88 -0.83 -5.77
N ARG A 137 -0.12 0.23 -5.42
CA ARG A 137 1.00 0.70 -6.25
C ARG A 137 2.15 -0.31 -6.31
N ALA A 138 2.54 -0.85 -5.16
CA ALA A 138 3.70 -1.72 -5.01
C ALA A 138 3.46 -3.14 -5.55
N SER A 139 2.22 -3.64 -5.45
CA SER A 139 1.83 -4.92 -6.05
C SER A 139 1.85 -4.83 -7.56
N GLY A 140 1.54 -3.65 -8.12
CA GLY A 140 1.40 -3.41 -9.55
C GLY A 140 -0.02 -3.68 -10.08
N SER A 141 -1.01 -3.88 -9.19
CA SER A 141 -2.41 -4.17 -9.53
C SER A 141 -3.11 -2.95 -10.14
N ARG A 142 -2.68 -2.49 -11.32
CA ARG A 142 -3.49 -1.51 -12.06
C ARG A 142 -4.71 -2.21 -12.64
N LYS A 143 -5.89 -1.80 -12.18
CA LYS A 143 -7.15 -1.97 -12.91
C LYS A 143 -6.95 -1.39 -14.32
N SER A 144 -6.97 -2.24 -15.34
CA SER A 144 -7.27 -1.80 -16.70
C SER A 144 -8.68 -1.20 -16.66
N GLY A 145 -8.76 0.10 -16.95
CA GLY A 145 -10.04 0.78 -17.16
C GLY A 145 -10.68 0.38 -18.48
#